data_AF-A0A810PYN2-F1
#
_entry.id   AF-A0A810PYN2-F1
#
_cell.length_a   1.000
_cell.length_b   1.000
_cell.length_c   1.000
_cell.angle_alpha   90.00
_cell.angle_beta   90.00
_cell.angle_gamma   90.00
#
_symmetry.space_group_name_H-M   'P 1'
#
loop_
_entity.id
_entity.type
_entity.pdbx_description
1 polymer ?
#
loop_
_entity_poly.entity_id
_entity_poly.type
_entity_poly.pdbx_seq_one_letter_code
_entity_poly.pdbx_strand_id
1 'polypeptide(L)'
;MKKLIIRALAGLLASVVLVACVSLMGNMPGGKRTDGIFYEASGIHPDATLMTVNKQPVTAEEFLYWLAYDCDYLSSYMGGNVDFSTAVGGNMTYGQYALEDAQRTVTLYAVVRNWAQKAGIELSQESQAQLDAQRQQYVTYYGGEEGYAKQLELMGLTDEGFQQINRVYFLYAQLYSAYCTEGGVLYPAQEEIDSFAKSHEYYTFLPLHWSVTGTEDTDAATLAQAEAAVARLRSAEDKEATYLEIAQEMALQATAAGETAAAADLGSVNAAALAALAEGEVSDVVQTQSGYYVFVRKSLNTAAVVDKMFNATLDDMRENAGVRYSSRYFDRLDAGKFYTKLLTLRTQLSAANTDTGASADTNTTPQS
;
A
#
# COMPACT_ATOMS: atom_id res chain seq x y z
N MET A 1 13.05 13.09 3.61
CA MET A 1 12.72 12.33 2.39
C MET A 1 12.84 10.81 2.55
N LYS A 2 13.90 10.22 3.15
CA LYS A 2 14.01 8.75 3.37
C LYS A 2 12.97 8.08 4.28
N LYS A 3 12.26 8.83 5.15
CA LYS A 3 11.26 8.28 6.09
C LYS A 3 9.81 8.28 5.56
N LEU A 4 9.55 8.92 4.41
CA LEU A 4 8.20 8.99 3.81
C LEU A 4 7.91 7.79 2.90
N ILE A 5 8.92 7.27 2.20
CA ILE A 5 8.78 6.12 1.28
C ILE A 5 8.38 4.84 2.03
N ILE A 6 8.85 4.66 3.28
CA ILE A 6 8.56 3.47 4.10
C ILE A 6 7.08 3.40 4.55
N ARG A 7 6.37 4.54 4.57
CA ARG A 7 4.94 4.58 4.96
C ARG A 7 3.97 4.40 3.78
N ALA A 8 4.42 4.54 2.54
CA ALA A 8 3.55 4.41 1.37
C ALA A 8 3.13 2.95 1.10
N LEU A 9 4.01 1.97 1.33
CA LEU A 9 3.66 0.55 1.18
C LEU A 9 2.95 -0.06 2.40
N ALA A 10 3.02 0.58 3.58
CA ALA A 10 2.29 0.12 4.76
C ALA A 10 0.87 0.72 4.87
N GLY A 11 0.51 1.67 4.00
CA GLY A 11 -0.72 2.48 4.12
C GLY A 11 -1.73 2.35 2.98
N LEU A 12 -1.49 1.53 1.96
CA LEU A 12 -2.37 1.42 0.78
C LEU A 12 -3.34 0.23 0.88
N LEU A 13 -4.00 0.07 2.04
CA LEU A 13 -5.00 -0.99 2.28
C LEU A 13 -6.38 -0.46 2.69
N ALA A 14 -6.74 0.76 2.25
CA ALA A 14 -8.06 1.31 2.54
C ALA A 14 -8.67 2.02 1.33
N SER A 15 -9.13 1.24 0.34
CA SER A 15 -10.23 1.65 -0.53
C SER A 15 -10.85 0.40 -1.18
N VAL A 16 -11.97 -0.04 -0.60
CA VAL A 16 -12.80 -1.14 -1.11
C VAL A 16 -13.67 -0.58 -2.23
N VAL A 17 -13.17 -0.61 -3.47
CA VAL A 17 -14.04 -0.68 -4.64
C VAL A 17 -14.15 -2.14 -5.05
N LEU A 18 -15.39 -2.61 -5.14
CA LEU A 18 -15.79 -3.97 -5.46
C LEU A 18 -15.77 -4.11 -6.99
N VAL A 19 -14.63 -4.53 -7.54
CA VAL A 19 -14.56 -4.93 -8.97
C VAL A 19 -14.81 -6.43 -9.05
N ALA A 20 -15.94 -6.80 -9.65
CA ALA A 20 -16.25 -8.18 -9.98
C ALA A 20 -15.23 -8.71 -10.99
N CYS A 21 -14.25 -9.47 -10.52
CA CYS A 21 -13.30 -10.18 -11.37
C CYS A 21 -14.06 -11.27 -12.14
N VAL A 22 -14.20 -11.11 -13.46
CA VAL A 22 -14.70 -12.18 -14.33
C VAL A 22 -13.63 -13.28 -14.34
N SER A 23 -13.87 -14.38 -13.62
CA SER A 23 -12.91 -15.47 -13.46
C SER A 23 -12.75 -16.27 -14.75
N LEU A 24 -11.69 -15.94 -15.51
CA LEU A 24 -11.27 -16.76 -16.65
C LEU A 24 -10.42 -17.92 -16.13
N MET A 25 -11.03 -19.09 -16.01
CA MET A 25 -10.35 -20.34 -15.69
C MET A 25 -9.45 -20.81 -16.84
N GLY A 26 -8.26 -21.31 -16.52
CA GLY A 26 -7.30 -21.86 -17.48
C GLY A 26 -6.59 -23.11 -16.97
N ASN A 27 -6.15 -23.96 -17.90
CA ASN A 27 -5.26 -25.08 -17.58
C ASN A 27 -3.84 -24.54 -17.37
N MET A 28 -3.29 -24.72 -16.18
CA MET A 28 -2.01 -24.13 -15.75
C MET A 28 -1.03 -25.21 -15.29
N PRO A 29 0.30 -24.95 -15.33
CA PRO A 29 1.31 -25.89 -14.85
C PRO A 29 1.07 -26.34 -13.40
N GLY A 30 1.12 -27.65 -13.18
CA GLY A 30 0.70 -28.30 -11.94
C GLY A 30 1.68 -28.23 -10.76
N GLY A 31 2.91 -27.77 -10.96
CA GLY A 31 3.99 -27.86 -9.95
C GLY A 31 4.48 -29.29 -9.72
N LYS A 32 5.54 -29.43 -8.93
CA LYS A 32 6.15 -30.71 -8.52
C LYS A 32 6.57 -30.73 -7.04
N ARG A 33 6.80 -29.57 -6.42
CA ARG A 33 7.21 -29.46 -5.02
C ARG A 33 6.11 -29.98 -4.10
N THR A 34 6.48 -30.78 -3.12
CA THR A 34 5.56 -31.37 -2.11
C THR A 34 6.07 -31.13 -0.70
N ASP A 35 7.04 -30.24 -0.55
CA ASP A 35 7.64 -29.82 0.71
C ASP A 35 6.91 -28.60 1.29
N GLY A 36 7.06 -28.41 2.61
CA GLY A 36 6.63 -27.21 3.32
C GLY A 36 5.15 -27.21 3.73
N ILE A 37 4.88 -26.42 4.77
CA ILE A 37 3.56 -26.39 5.42
C ILE A 37 2.42 -25.87 4.52
N PHE A 38 2.72 -25.10 3.47
CA PHE A 38 1.70 -24.69 2.51
C PHE A 38 1.20 -25.88 1.67
N TYR A 39 2.07 -26.80 1.27
CA TYR A 39 1.64 -28.03 0.60
C TYR A 39 0.79 -28.88 1.54
N GLU A 40 1.23 -29.06 2.79
CA GLU A 40 0.50 -29.86 3.78
C GLU A 40 -0.86 -29.26 4.14
N ALA A 41 -0.96 -27.93 4.25
CA ALA A 41 -2.21 -27.24 4.56
C ALA A 41 -3.19 -27.21 3.38
N SER A 42 -2.71 -26.95 2.17
CA SER A 42 -3.55 -26.71 0.99
C SER A 42 -3.72 -27.93 0.06
N GLY A 43 -2.75 -28.84 0.04
CA GLY A 43 -2.61 -29.89 -0.97
C GLY A 43 -2.17 -29.38 -2.36
N ILE A 44 -1.75 -28.12 -2.46
CA ILE A 44 -1.32 -27.48 -3.71
C ILE A 44 0.20 -27.44 -3.74
N HIS A 45 0.81 -27.91 -4.84
CA HIS A 45 2.25 -27.84 -5.05
C HIS A 45 2.72 -26.37 -4.98
N PRO A 46 3.69 -26.00 -4.12
CA PRO A 46 4.11 -24.60 -3.95
C PRO A 46 4.59 -23.94 -5.24
N ASP A 47 5.24 -24.69 -6.14
CA ASP A 47 5.70 -24.25 -7.46
C ASP A 47 4.64 -24.33 -8.58
N ALA A 48 3.40 -24.72 -8.26
CA ALA A 48 2.31 -24.67 -9.21
C ALA A 48 1.97 -23.23 -9.58
N THR A 49 1.57 -23.00 -10.83
CA THR A 49 0.97 -21.73 -11.22
C THR A 49 -0.48 -21.72 -10.73
N LEU A 50 -0.77 -20.89 -9.73
CA LEU A 50 -2.10 -20.78 -9.15
C LEU A 50 -2.97 -19.78 -9.92
N MET A 51 -2.36 -18.68 -10.35
CA MET A 51 -2.97 -17.71 -11.25
C MET A 51 -1.94 -17.15 -12.22
N THR A 52 -2.41 -16.46 -13.26
CA THR A 52 -1.55 -15.66 -14.13
C THR A 52 -2.05 -14.24 -14.18
N VAL A 53 -1.12 -13.28 -14.25
CA VAL A 53 -1.40 -11.86 -14.41
C VAL A 53 -0.71 -11.41 -15.69
N ASN A 54 -1.49 -10.99 -16.68
CA ASN A 54 -0.96 -10.67 -18.03
C ASN A 54 -0.13 -11.82 -18.63
N LYS A 55 -0.60 -13.06 -18.43
CA LYS A 55 0.05 -14.32 -18.84
C LYS A 55 1.34 -14.66 -18.09
N GLN A 56 1.79 -13.85 -17.13
CA GLN A 56 2.91 -14.21 -16.26
C GLN A 56 2.42 -15.00 -15.05
N PRO A 57 3.15 -16.06 -14.63
CA PRO A 57 2.72 -16.93 -13.56
C PRO A 57 2.85 -16.27 -12.19
N VAL A 58 1.90 -16.56 -11.31
CA VAL A 58 1.97 -16.38 -9.86
C VAL A 58 1.94 -17.78 -9.24
N THR A 59 2.93 -18.09 -8.42
CA THR A 59 3.04 -19.42 -7.80
C THR A 59 2.05 -19.59 -6.65
N ALA A 60 1.75 -20.84 -6.30
CA ALA A 60 0.96 -21.13 -5.11
C ALA A 60 1.70 -20.69 -3.84
N GLU A 61 3.03 -20.80 -3.78
CA GLU A 61 3.85 -20.31 -2.67
C GLU A 61 3.64 -18.79 -2.43
N GLU A 62 3.72 -17.96 -3.48
CA GLU A 62 3.52 -16.52 -3.39
C GLU A 62 2.07 -16.18 -2.95
N PHE A 63 1.08 -16.83 -3.55
CA PHE A 63 -0.33 -16.56 -3.23
C PHE A 63 -0.70 -16.99 -1.81
N LEU A 64 -0.33 -18.21 -1.42
CA LEU A 64 -0.67 -18.75 -0.10
C LEU A 64 0.05 -18.00 1.02
N TYR A 65 1.22 -17.41 0.75
CA TYR A 65 1.87 -16.49 1.67
C TYR A 65 1.01 -15.26 1.96
N TRP A 66 0.52 -14.56 0.93
CA TRP A 66 -0.34 -13.40 1.15
C TRP A 66 -1.68 -13.77 1.77
N LEU A 67 -2.27 -14.90 1.37
CA LEU A 67 -3.47 -15.40 2.02
C LEU A 67 -3.25 -15.68 3.51
N ALA A 68 -2.13 -16.31 3.87
CA ALA A 68 -1.77 -16.56 5.26
C ALA A 68 -1.55 -15.24 6.02
N TYR A 69 -0.87 -14.28 5.40
CA TYR A 69 -0.64 -12.95 5.96
C TYR A 69 -1.94 -12.22 6.27
N ASP A 70 -2.90 -12.21 5.34
CA ASP A 70 -4.20 -11.55 5.52
C ASP A 70 -5.03 -12.25 6.60
N CYS A 71 -4.98 -13.57 6.67
CA CYS A 71 -5.61 -14.32 7.76
C CYS A 71 -4.97 -14.04 9.12
N ASP A 72 -3.64 -13.95 9.19
CA ASP A 72 -2.88 -13.58 10.40
C ASP A 72 -3.26 -12.15 10.85
N TYR A 73 -3.35 -11.21 9.91
CA TYR A 73 -3.74 -9.82 10.18
C TYR A 73 -5.16 -9.71 10.72
N LEU A 74 -6.13 -10.34 10.05
CA LEU A 74 -7.53 -10.37 10.50
C LEU A 74 -7.66 -11.02 11.88
N SER A 75 -6.95 -12.12 12.11
CA SER A 75 -6.95 -12.81 13.40
C SER A 75 -6.40 -11.92 14.50
N SER A 76 -5.28 -11.23 14.26
CA SER A 76 -4.70 -10.27 15.19
C SER A 76 -5.67 -9.13 15.52
N TYR A 77 -6.28 -8.52 14.49
CA TYR A 77 -7.22 -7.42 14.65
C TYR A 77 -8.47 -7.80 15.44
N MET A 78 -8.92 -9.05 15.33
CA MET A 78 -10.14 -9.55 15.96
C MET A 78 -9.91 -10.33 17.26
N GLY A 79 -8.70 -10.31 17.82
CA GLY A 79 -8.40 -10.94 19.11
C GLY A 79 -8.15 -12.45 19.05
N GLY A 80 -7.79 -12.99 17.88
CA GLY A 80 -7.13 -14.28 17.71
C GLY A 80 -8.01 -15.43 17.21
N ASN A 81 -9.34 -15.34 17.33
CA ASN A 81 -10.26 -16.43 16.95
C ASN A 81 -11.28 -15.95 15.90
N VAL A 82 -10.82 -15.77 14.66
CA VAL A 82 -11.71 -15.43 13.54
C VAL A 82 -12.32 -16.69 12.97
N ASP A 83 -13.65 -16.76 12.94
CA ASP A 83 -14.36 -17.71 12.08
C ASP A 83 -14.41 -17.16 10.65
N PHE A 84 -13.58 -17.70 9.78
CA PHE A 84 -13.47 -17.28 8.38
C PHE A 84 -14.73 -17.56 7.54
N SER A 85 -15.69 -18.32 8.07
CA SER A 85 -17.01 -18.51 7.46
C SER A 85 -18.03 -17.42 7.85
N THR A 86 -17.71 -16.60 8.86
CA THR A 86 -18.58 -15.50 9.29
C THR A 86 -18.63 -14.38 8.24
N ALA A 87 -19.82 -13.83 8.02
CA ALA A 87 -20.06 -12.73 7.08
C ALA A 87 -19.56 -11.38 7.61
N VAL A 88 -19.03 -10.54 6.71
CA VAL A 88 -18.43 -9.23 7.01
C VAL A 88 -19.07 -8.15 6.14
N GLY A 89 -20.31 -7.76 6.47
CA GLY A 89 -21.05 -6.75 5.69
C GLY A 89 -21.38 -7.20 4.24
N GLY A 90 -22.62 -7.04 3.81
CA GLY A 90 -23.05 -7.56 2.51
C GLY A 90 -22.98 -9.10 2.44
N ASN A 91 -22.58 -9.65 1.28
CA ASN A 91 -22.63 -11.09 0.97
C ASN A 91 -21.26 -11.81 1.04
N MET A 92 -20.25 -11.22 1.69
CA MET A 92 -18.88 -11.76 1.73
C MET A 92 -18.48 -12.26 3.14
N THR A 93 -17.73 -13.36 3.23
CA THR A 93 -17.14 -13.86 4.49
C THR A 93 -15.74 -13.32 4.74
N TYR A 94 -15.23 -13.41 5.98
CA TYR A 94 -13.83 -13.07 6.30
C TYR A 94 -12.83 -13.86 5.42
N GLY A 95 -13.12 -15.13 5.13
CA GLY A 95 -12.28 -15.96 4.25
C GLY A 95 -12.30 -15.51 2.80
N GLN A 96 -13.45 -15.05 2.30
CA GLN A 96 -13.54 -14.48 0.95
C GLN A 96 -12.82 -13.13 0.89
N TYR A 97 -12.94 -12.29 1.92
CA TYR A 97 -12.19 -11.05 2.03
C TYR A 97 -10.68 -11.31 1.95
N ALA A 98 -10.15 -12.24 2.77
CA ALA A 98 -8.72 -12.57 2.76
C ALA A 98 -8.26 -13.13 1.41
N LEU A 99 -9.10 -13.91 0.72
CA LEU A 99 -8.79 -14.43 -0.61
C LEU A 99 -8.73 -13.33 -1.67
N GLU A 100 -9.69 -12.40 -1.65
CA GLU A 100 -9.71 -11.25 -2.56
C GLU A 100 -8.54 -10.30 -2.30
N ASP A 101 -8.18 -10.07 -1.04
CA ASP A 101 -7.06 -9.20 -0.69
C ASP A 101 -5.71 -9.79 -1.11
N ALA A 102 -5.49 -11.08 -0.83
CA ALA A 102 -4.32 -11.81 -1.31
C ALA A 102 -4.20 -11.74 -2.83
N GLN A 103 -5.32 -11.89 -3.56
CA GLN A 103 -5.36 -11.76 -5.01
C GLN A 103 -4.97 -10.35 -5.46
N ARG A 104 -5.52 -9.29 -4.83
CA ARG A 104 -5.19 -7.91 -5.16
C ARG A 104 -3.70 -7.65 -4.97
N THR A 105 -3.13 -8.16 -3.89
CA THR A 105 -1.71 -8.03 -3.56
C THR A 105 -0.82 -8.74 -4.57
N VAL A 106 -1.06 -10.02 -4.88
CA VAL A 106 -0.23 -10.71 -5.90
C VAL A 106 -0.42 -10.15 -7.30
N THR A 107 -1.60 -9.59 -7.61
CA THR A 107 -1.84 -8.93 -8.89
C THR A 107 -1.00 -7.65 -9.00
N LEU A 108 -0.98 -6.83 -7.95
CA LEU A 108 -0.11 -5.66 -7.86
C LEU A 108 1.36 -6.06 -8.02
N TYR A 109 1.80 -7.11 -7.31
CA TYR A 109 3.18 -7.59 -7.35
C TYR A 109 3.59 -8.03 -8.76
N ALA A 110 2.72 -8.79 -9.42
CA ALA A 110 2.95 -9.21 -10.80
C ALA A 110 2.91 -8.03 -11.78
N VAL A 111 2.03 -7.04 -11.59
CA VAL A 111 2.00 -5.81 -12.39
C VAL A 111 3.29 -5.03 -12.26
N VAL A 112 3.81 -4.85 -11.04
CA VAL A 112 5.09 -4.19 -10.78
C VAL A 112 6.23 -4.92 -11.50
N ARG A 113 6.32 -6.26 -11.38
CA ARG A 113 7.32 -7.06 -12.09
C ARG A 113 7.20 -6.91 -13.61
N ASN A 114 5.99 -6.99 -14.13
CA ASN A 114 5.70 -6.85 -15.56
C ASN A 114 6.07 -5.46 -16.10
N TRP A 115 5.79 -4.42 -15.32
CA TRP A 115 6.10 -3.05 -15.70
C TRP A 115 7.60 -2.81 -15.70
N ALA A 116 8.29 -3.22 -14.64
CA ALA A 116 9.76 -3.17 -14.57
C ALA A 116 10.40 -3.89 -15.77
N GLN A 117 9.96 -5.12 -16.07
CA GLN A 117 10.47 -5.88 -17.21
C GLN A 117 10.24 -5.15 -18.54
N LYS A 118 9.04 -4.62 -18.79
CA LYS A 118 8.72 -3.88 -20.03
C LYS A 118 9.53 -2.58 -20.16
N ALA A 119 9.80 -1.92 -19.04
CA ALA A 119 10.58 -0.69 -18.99
C ALA A 119 12.09 -0.93 -19.03
N GLY A 120 12.56 -2.19 -19.00
CA GLY A 120 13.97 -2.51 -18.87
C GLY A 120 14.58 -2.07 -17.53
N ILE A 121 13.75 -1.97 -16.49
CA ILE A 121 14.18 -1.61 -15.13
C ILE A 121 14.49 -2.91 -14.38
N GLU A 122 15.75 -3.04 -13.99
CA GLU A 122 16.26 -4.11 -13.14
C GLU A 122 16.76 -3.53 -11.83
N LEU A 123 16.93 -4.40 -10.82
CA LEU A 123 17.50 -3.97 -9.55
C LEU A 123 18.87 -3.34 -9.76
N SER A 124 19.04 -2.10 -9.30
CA SER A 124 20.36 -1.49 -9.16
C SER A 124 21.24 -2.31 -8.20
N GLN A 125 22.55 -2.17 -8.34
CA GLN A 125 23.51 -2.79 -7.43
C GLN A 125 23.26 -2.38 -5.97
N GLU A 126 22.85 -1.14 -5.73
CA GLU A 126 22.51 -0.65 -4.38
C GLU A 126 21.27 -1.36 -3.83
N SER A 127 20.21 -1.50 -4.63
CA SER A 127 19.00 -2.19 -4.19
C SER A 127 19.24 -3.68 -3.97
N GLN A 128 20.07 -4.33 -4.80
CA GLN A 128 20.48 -5.71 -4.56
C GLN A 128 21.26 -5.84 -3.24
N ALA A 129 22.22 -4.96 -2.98
CA ALA A 129 22.96 -4.96 -1.72
C ALA A 129 22.06 -4.69 -0.51
N GLN A 130 21.02 -3.87 -0.65
CA GLN A 130 20.02 -3.65 0.41
C GLN A 130 19.15 -4.88 0.66
N LEU A 131 18.74 -5.60 -0.39
CA LEU A 131 18.01 -6.87 -0.28
C LEU A 131 18.87 -7.94 0.42
N ASP A 132 20.14 -8.06 0.02
CA ASP A 132 21.10 -8.99 0.64
C ASP A 132 21.36 -8.63 2.12
N ALA A 133 21.49 -7.34 2.42
CA ALA A 133 21.63 -6.85 3.79
C ALA A 133 20.38 -7.11 4.63
N GLN A 134 19.19 -6.97 4.06
CA GLN A 134 17.93 -7.29 4.74
C GLN A 134 17.85 -8.78 5.08
N ARG A 135 18.21 -9.66 4.14
CA ARG A 135 18.34 -11.10 4.42
C ARG A 135 19.28 -11.34 5.60
N GLN A 136 20.46 -10.71 5.59
CA GLN A 136 21.43 -10.92 6.67
C GLN A 136 20.97 -10.36 8.03
N GLN A 137 20.15 -9.30 8.04
CA GLN A 137 19.50 -8.84 9.26
C GLN A 137 18.56 -9.89 9.83
N TYR A 138 17.76 -10.57 8.99
CA TYR A 138 16.92 -11.68 9.43
C TYR A 138 17.73 -12.87 9.94
N VAL A 139 18.77 -13.27 9.21
CA VAL A 139 19.70 -14.32 9.65
C VAL A 139 20.28 -14.02 11.03
N THR A 140 20.73 -12.78 11.25
CA THR A 140 21.26 -12.38 12.56
C THR A 140 20.17 -12.38 13.63
N TYR A 141 19.00 -11.83 13.33
CA TYR A 141 17.88 -11.71 14.26
C TYR A 141 17.36 -13.06 14.74
N TYR A 142 17.30 -14.06 13.85
CA TYR A 142 16.86 -15.41 14.17
C TYR A 142 18.01 -16.33 14.66
N GLY A 143 19.19 -15.78 14.98
CA GLY A 143 20.26 -16.55 15.61
C GLY A 143 21.10 -17.40 14.65
N GLY A 144 21.18 -17.03 13.38
CA GLY A 144 21.97 -17.70 12.33
C GLY A 144 21.11 -18.32 11.23
N GLU A 145 21.77 -18.96 10.25
CA GLU A 145 21.11 -19.55 9.08
C GLU A 145 20.09 -20.63 9.45
N GLU A 146 20.37 -21.43 10.49
CA GLU A 146 19.43 -22.47 10.94
C GLU A 146 18.14 -21.86 11.52
N GLY A 147 18.25 -20.83 12.36
CA GLY A 147 17.08 -20.17 12.92
C GLY A 147 16.28 -19.39 11.88
N TYR A 148 16.96 -18.78 10.90
CA TYR A 148 16.31 -18.18 9.75
C TYR A 148 15.57 -19.20 8.88
N ALA A 149 16.17 -20.36 8.62
CA ALA A 149 15.51 -21.44 7.89
C ALA A 149 14.26 -21.95 8.63
N LYS A 150 14.33 -22.13 9.96
CA LYS A 150 13.16 -22.47 10.81
C LYS A 150 12.06 -21.41 10.72
N GLN A 151 12.42 -20.13 10.69
CA GLN A 151 11.45 -19.07 10.52
C GLN A 151 10.78 -19.11 9.13
N LEU A 152 11.56 -19.31 8.06
CA LEU A 152 11.02 -19.46 6.71
C LEU A 152 10.06 -20.65 6.60
N GLU A 153 10.37 -21.75 7.27
CA GLU A 153 9.48 -22.92 7.35
C GLU A 153 8.14 -22.57 8.01
N LEU A 154 8.15 -21.83 9.13
CA LEU A 154 6.92 -21.33 9.79
C LEU A 154 6.14 -20.36 8.90
N MET A 155 6.83 -19.60 8.05
CA MET A 155 6.21 -18.71 7.06
C MET A 155 5.69 -19.46 5.83
N GLY A 156 6.07 -20.74 5.65
CA GLY A 156 5.72 -21.55 4.48
C GLY A 156 6.50 -21.19 3.22
N LEU A 157 7.62 -20.48 3.35
CA LEU A 157 8.40 -19.96 2.24
C LEU A 157 9.76 -20.64 2.11
N THR A 158 10.26 -20.69 0.88
CA THR A 158 11.71 -20.84 0.64
C THR A 158 12.44 -19.52 0.81
N ASP A 159 13.76 -19.56 1.02
CA ASP A 159 14.57 -18.34 1.01
C ASP A 159 14.42 -17.60 -0.32
N GLU A 160 14.49 -18.32 -1.45
CA GLU A 160 14.25 -17.74 -2.77
C GLU A 160 12.87 -17.09 -2.87
N GLY A 161 11.80 -17.78 -2.46
CA GLY A 161 10.44 -17.25 -2.46
C GLY A 161 10.32 -15.97 -1.62
N PHE A 162 10.92 -15.96 -0.42
CA PHE A 162 10.94 -14.77 0.43
C PHE A 162 11.73 -13.62 -0.20
N GLN A 163 12.90 -13.89 -0.79
CA GLN A 163 13.68 -12.87 -1.50
C GLN A 163 12.92 -12.32 -2.72
N GLN A 164 12.19 -13.16 -3.48
CA GLN A 164 11.39 -12.71 -4.63
C GLN A 164 10.23 -11.81 -4.22
N ILE A 165 9.56 -12.11 -3.10
CA ILE A 165 8.49 -11.26 -2.55
C ILE A 165 9.08 -9.90 -2.14
N ASN A 166 10.20 -9.88 -1.43
CA ASN A 166 10.84 -8.63 -0.99
C ASN A 166 11.45 -7.82 -2.15
N ARG A 167 11.91 -8.49 -3.21
CA ARG A 167 12.42 -7.83 -4.43
C ARG A 167 11.42 -6.88 -5.08
N VAL A 168 10.12 -7.17 -4.99
CA VAL A 168 9.07 -6.32 -5.58
C VAL A 168 9.08 -4.91 -4.98
N TYR A 169 9.36 -4.76 -3.67
CA TYR A 169 9.48 -3.46 -3.02
C TYR A 169 10.54 -2.57 -3.68
N PHE A 170 11.70 -3.16 -4.00
CA PHE A 170 12.80 -2.44 -4.63
C PHE A 170 12.52 -2.12 -6.10
N LEU A 171 11.86 -3.02 -6.82
CA LEU A 171 11.40 -2.75 -8.20
C LEU A 171 10.38 -1.61 -8.23
N TYR A 172 9.42 -1.60 -7.30
CA TYR A 172 8.47 -0.50 -7.15
C TYR A 172 9.19 0.83 -6.90
N ALA A 173 10.16 0.86 -5.97
CA ALA A 173 10.90 2.08 -5.66
C ALA A 173 11.68 2.62 -6.88
N GLN A 174 12.24 1.73 -7.70
CA GLN A 174 12.95 2.12 -8.91
C GLN A 174 11.99 2.59 -10.02
N LEU A 175 10.84 1.93 -10.18
CA LEU A 175 9.78 2.40 -11.08
C LEU A 175 9.30 3.79 -10.69
N TYR A 176 9.00 3.98 -9.40
CA TYR A 176 8.62 5.29 -8.86
C TYR A 176 9.70 6.34 -9.12
N SER A 177 10.96 6.03 -8.86
CA SER A 177 12.08 6.93 -9.14
C SER A 177 12.20 7.26 -10.63
N ALA A 178 12.07 6.26 -11.50
CA ALA A 178 12.15 6.42 -12.95
C ALA A 178 10.97 7.22 -13.53
N TYR A 179 9.81 7.16 -12.89
CA TYR A 179 8.59 7.85 -13.33
C TYR A 179 8.48 9.27 -12.75
N CYS A 180 8.81 9.46 -11.47
CA CYS A 180 8.59 10.73 -10.77
C CYS A 180 9.78 11.70 -10.81
N THR A 181 10.95 11.26 -11.28
CA THR A 181 12.14 12.13 -11.42
C THR A 181 12.18 12.73 -12.82
N GLU A 182 12.25 14.06 -12.92
CA GLU A 182 12.40 14.76 -14.20
C GLU A 182 13.61 14.23 -14.98
N GLY A 183 13.40 13.90 -16.26
CA GLY A 183 14.41 13.25 -17.11
C GLY A 183 14.58 11.75 -16.87
N GLY A 184 13.80 11.15 -15.97
CA GLY A 184 13.73 9.70 -15.79
C GLY A 184 13.17 8.98 -17.02
N VAL A 185 13.55 7.71 -17.20
CA VAL A 185 13.18 6.93 -18.41
C VAL A 185 11.68 6.68 -18.56
N LEU A 186 10.93 6.79 -17.46
CA LEU A 186 9.46 6.68 -17.45
C LEU A 186 8.78 8.03 -17.15
N TYR A 187 9.53 9.13 -17.10
CA TYR A 187 8.94 10.44 -16.81
C TYR A 187 7.93 10.82 -17.91
N PRO A 188 6.67 11.11 -17.56
CA PRO A 188 5.64 11.44 -18.55
C PRO A 188 6.00 12.68 -19.37
N ALA A 189 5.50 12.75 -20.60
CA ALA A 189 5.63 13.97 -21.39
C ALA A 189 4.84 15.12 -20.76
N GLN A 190 5.29 16.37 -20.93
CA GLN A 190 4.62 17.53 -20.33
C GLN A 190 3.15 17.63 -20.76
N GLU A 191 2.85 17.30 -22.02
CA GLU A 191 1.49 17.29 -22.54
C GLU A 191 0.60 16.25 -21.85
N GLU A 192 1.16 15.11 -21.44
CA GLU A 192 0.45 14.07 -20.70
C GLU A 192 0.17 14.53 -19.27
N ILE A 193 1.13 15.21 -18.63
CA ILE A 193 0.97 15.77 -17.28
C ILE A 193 -0.11 16.86 -17.30
N ASP A 194 -0.05 17.77 -18.27
CA ASP A 194 -1.02 18.85 -18.41
C ASP A 194 -2.43 18.31 -18.69
N SER A 195 -2.53 17.30 -19.56
CA SER A 195 -3.80 16.62 -19.86
C SER A 195 -4.37 15.90 -18.63
N PHE A 196 -3.53 15.19 -17.88
CA PHE A 196 -3.94 14.52 -16.65
C PHE A 196 -4.40 15.52 -15.58
N ALA A 197 -3.61 16.58 -15.37
CA ALA A 197 -3.94 17.66 -14.45
C ALA A 197 -5.28 18.32 -14.80
N LYS A 198 -5.50 18.59 -16.09
CA LYS A 198 -6.72 19.24 -16.57
C LYS A 198 -7.94 18.34 -16.50
N SER A 199 -7.82 17.07 -16.89
CA SER A 199 -8.95 16.12 -16.89
C SER A 199 -9.48 15.80 -15.50
N HIS A 200 -8.64 15.93 -14.47
CA HIS A 200 -9.02 15.73 -13.06
C HIS A 200 -9.14 17.05 -12.29
N GLU A 201 -8.98 18.19 -12.96
CA GLU A 201 -9.05 19.53 -12.39
C GLU A 201 -8.16 19.66 -11.15
N TYR A 202 -6.85 19.46 -11.32
CA TYR A 202 -5.89 19.59 -10.22
C TYR A 202 -5.61 21.05 -9.85
N TYR A 203 -5.60 21.30 -8.54
CA TYR A 203 -5.27 22.59 -7.95
C TYR A 203 -4.13 22.43 -6.94
N THR A 204 -3.19 23.37 -6.96
CA THR A 204 -2.20 23.60 -5.89
C THR A 204 -2.56 24.86 -5.13
N PHE A 205 -2.62 24.77 -3.80
CA PHE A 205 -3.12 25.85 -2.95
C PHE A 205 -2.55 25.78 -1.53
N LEU A 206 -2.66 26.89 -0.80
CA LEU A 206 -2.40 26.99 0.63
C LEU A 206 -3.74 26.99 1.38
N PRO A 207 -4.09 25.94 2.14
CA PRO A 207 -5.38 25.86 2.85
C PRO A 207 -5.29 26.31 4.31
N LEU A 208 -6.17 27.23 4.71
CA LEU A 208 -6.52 27.45 6.11
C LEU A 208 -7.92 26.88 6.36
N HIS A 209 -8.12 26.24 7.50
CA HIS A 209 -9.42 25.67 7.87
C HIS A 209 -9.76 25.96 9.34
N TRP A 210 -11.03 26.22 9.58
CA TRP A 210 -11.60 26.37 10.91
C TRP A 210 -12.80 25.44 11.05
N SER A 211 -12.81 24.64 12.11
CA SER A 211 -13.95 23.78 12.43
C SER A 211 -15.05 24.59 13.10
N VAL A 212 -16.29 24.35 12.70
CA VAL A 212 -17.49 24.87 13.37
C VAL A 212 -17.97 23.86 14.41
N THR A 213 -18.59 24.35 15.48
CA THR A 213 -19.11 23.48 16.55
C THR A 213 -20.61 23.23 16.43
N GLY A 214 -21.29 24.01 15.58
CA GLY A 214 -22.74 23.95 15.40
C GLY A 214 -23.51 24.79 16.42
N THR A 215 -22.84 25.70 17.15
CA THR A 215 -23.49 26.67 18.02
C THR A 215 -23.33 28.08 17.44
N GLU A 216 -24.45 28.79 17.25
CA GLU A 216 -24.52 30.04 16.46
C GLU A 216 -23.45 31.09 16.87
N ASP A 217 -23.27 31.32 18.17
CA ASP A 217 -22.31 32.32 18.67
C ASP A 217 -20.85 31.93 18.38
N THR A 218 -20.50 30.65 18.52
CA THR A 218 -19.12 30.20 18.24
C THR A 218 -18.85 30.19 16.75
N ASP A 219 -19.83 29.78 15.93
CA ASP A 219 -19.67 29.71 14.48
C ASP A 219 -19.57 31.12 13.87
N ALA A 220 -20.23 32.13 14.47
CA ALA A 220 -20.08 33.53 14.09
C ALA A 220 -18.69 34.09 14.45
N ALA A 221 -18.14 33.76 15.62
CA ALA A 221 -16.78 34.14 15.99
C ALA A 221 -15.73 33.47 15.09
N THR A 222 -15.93 32.20 14.74
CA THR A 222 -15.08 31.46 13.80
C THR A 222 -15.14 32.06 12.39
N LEU A 223 -16.32 32.47 11.92
CA LEU A 223 -16.45 33.18 10.64
C LEU A 223 -15.65 34.49 10.64
N ALA A 224 -15.77 35.30 11.69
CA ALA A 224 -15.02 36.54 11.80
C ALA A 224 -13.49 36.33 11.78
N GLN A 225 -13.00 35.22 12.35
CA GLN A 225 -11.59 34.84 12.26
C GLN A 225 -11.17 34.49 10.82
N ALA A 226 -11.99 33.73 10.10
CA ALA A 226 -11.74 33.40 8.70
C ALA A 226 -11.75 34.66 7.82
N GLU A 227 -12.69 35.58 8.03
CA GLU A 227 -12.77 36.87 7.32
C GLU A 227 -11.54 37.75 7.60
N ALA A 228 -11.07 37.78 8.85
CA ALA A 228 -9.85 38.50 9.21
C ALA A 228 -8.60 37.90 8.52
N ALA A 229 -8.53 36.57 8.40
CA ALA A 229 -7.48 35.89 7.66
C ALA A 229 -7.51 36.24 6.16
N VAL A 230 -8.70 36.26 5.53
CA VAL A 230 -8.87 36.73 4.14
C VAL A 230 -8.34 38.14 3.97
N ALA A 231 -8.71 39.08 4.84
CA ALA A 231 -8.26 40.46 4.77
C ALA A 231 -6.73 40.57 4.90
N ARG A 232 -6.15 39.87 5.88
CA ARG A 232 -4.69 39.84 6.10
C ARG A 232 -3.96 39.31 4.87
N LEU A 233 -4.40 38.16 4.32
CA LEU A 233 -3.82 37.56 3.12
C LEU A 233 -3.94 38.44 1.88
N ARG A 234 -5.11 39.07 1.65
CA ARG A 234 -5.29 39.96 0.49
C ARG A 234 -4.40 41.19 0.56
N SER A 235 -4.21 41.74 1.76
CA SER A 235 -3.33 42.90 1.99
C SER A 235 -1.84 42.58 1.97
N ALA A 236 -1.48 41.30 2.05
CA ALA A 236 -0.09 40.88 2.12
C ALA A 236 0.61 40.95 0.76
N GLU A 237 1.83 41.51 0.79
CA GLU A 237 2.80 41.43 -0.31
C GLU A 237 3.28 39.99 -0.49
N ASP A 238 3.69 39.35 0.60
CA ASP A 238 4.03 37.93 0.65
C ASP A 238 2.89 37.12 1.29
N LYS A 239 2.03 36.57 0.43
CA LYS A 239 0.88 35.75 0.83
C LYS A 239 1.30 34.41 1.42
N GLU A 240 2.44 33.86 1.00
CA GLU A 240 2.93 32.57 1.51
C GLU A 240 3.46 32.71 2.92
N ALA A 241 4.31 33.71 3.18
CA ALA A 241 4.79 34.01 4.52
C ALA A 241 3.62 34.31 5.47
N THR A 242 2.68 35.16 5.02
CA THR A 242 1.48 35.50 5.80
C THR A 242 0.61 34.27 6.08
N TYR A 243 0.44 33.38 5.11
CA TYR A 243 -0.26 32.10 5.30
C TYR A 243 0.42 31.25 6.38
N LEU A 244 1.74 31.11 6.34
CA LEU A 244 2.49 30.33 7.33
C LEU A 244 2.38 30.92 8.74
N GLU A 245 2.41 32.24 8.87
CA GLU A 245 2.19 32.93 10.15
C GLU A 245 0.78 32.64 10.69
N ILE A 246 -0.26 32.80 9.88
CA ILE A 246 -1.65 32.52 10.29
C ILE A 246 -1.80 31.05 10.67
N ALA A 247 -1.28 30.13 9.87
CA ALA A 247 -1.31 28.71 10.17
C ALA A 247 -0.61 28.39 11.50
N GLN A 248 0.53 29.02 11.77
CA GLN A 248 1.23 28.88 13.05
C GLN A 248 0.42 29.42 14.23
N GLU A 249 -0.21 30.59 14.09
CA GLU A 249 -1.11 31.17 15.11
C GLU A 249 -2.29 30.23 15.41
N MET A 250 -2.79 29.53 14.39
CA MET A 250 -3.84 28.52 14.49
C MET A 250 -3.35 27.14 14.95
N ALA A 251 -2.04 26.96 15.18
CA ALA A 251 -1.41 25.67 15.46
C ALA A 251 -1.66 24.58 14.39
N LEU A 252 -1.83 24.99 13.13
CA LEU A 252 -1.96 24.10 11.98
C LEU A 252 -0.58 23.63 11.50
N GLN A 253 -0.50 22.37 11.07
CA GLN A 253 0.67 21.86 10.35
C GLN A 253 0.60 22.34 8.90
N ALA A 254 1.37 23.36 8.56
CA ALA A 254 1.40 23.96 7.23
C ALA A 254 2.81 23.98 6.65
N THR A 255 2.90 23.98 5.32
CA THR A 255 4.17 24.14 4.60
C THR A 255 3.99 25.14 3.45
N ALA A 256 5.10 25.76 3.05
CA ALA A 256 5.17 26.65 1.88
C ALA A 256 4.73 25.96 0.58
N ALA A 257 4.96 24.64 0.46
CA ALA A 257 4.57 23.88 -0.72
C ALA A 257 3.04 23.82 -0.92
N GLY A 258 2.27 23.97 0.17
CA GLY A 258 0.83 23.79 0.16
C GLY A 258 0.42 22.35 -0.11
N GLU A 259 -0.78 22.21 -0.64
CA GLU A 259 -1.38 20.94 -1.04
C GLU A 259 -1.63 20.93 -2.55
N THR A 260 -1.68 19.75 -3.15
CA THR A 260 -2.11 19.55 -4.53
C THR A 260 -3.10 18.41 -4.60
N ALA A 261 -4.31 18.70 -5.08
CA ALA A 261 -5.43 17.76 -5.07
C ALA A 261 -6.32 17.94 -6.30
N ALA A 262 -6.97 16.85 -6.71
CA ALA A 262 -7.98 16.85 -7.76
C ALA A 262 -9.31 17.41 -7.23
N ALA A 263 -10.15 17.96 -8.10
CA ALA A 263 -11.47 18.47 -7.73
C ALA A 263 -12.33 17.41 -7.00
N ALA A 264 -12.22 16.15 -7.42
CA ALA A 264 -12.96 15.03 -6.82
C ALA A 264 -12.63 14.82 -5.32
N ASP A 265 -11.38 15.07 -4.91
CA ASP A 265 -10.92 14.87 -3.54
C ASP A 265 -11.28 16.05 -2.61
N LEU A 266 -11.53 17.22 -3.20
CA LEU A 266 -11.79 18.47 -2.47
C LEU A 266 -13.26 18.64 -2.04
N GLY A 267 -14.17 17.93 -2.71
CA GLY A 267 -15.60 18.19 -2.66
C GLY A 267 -15.99 19.41 -3.50
N SER A 268 -17.24 19.42 -3.98
CA SER A 268 -17.70 20.37 -5.00
C SER A 268 -17.57 21.84 -4.59
N VAL A 269 -17.75 22.17 -3.31
CA VAL A 269 -17.71 23.55 -2.81
C VAL A 269 -16.28 24.10 -2.84
N ASN A 270 -15.31 23.35 -2.29
CA ASN A 270 -13.92 23.77 -2.27
C ASN A 270 -13.31 23.77 -3.68
N ALA A 271 -13.64 22.77 -4.49
CA ALA A 271 -13.22 22.70 -5.89
C ALA A 271 -13.71 23.92 -6.69
N ALA A 272 -14.99 24.31 -6.54
CA ALA A 272 -15.54 25.49 -7.22
C ALA A 272 -14.86 26.79 -6.77
N ALA A 273 -14.56 26.93 -5.47
CA ALA A 273 -13.85 28.09 -4.96
C ALA A 273 -12.43 28.19 -5.54
N LEU A 274 -11.69 27.07 -5.62
CA LEU A 274 -10.35 27.04 -6.21
C LEU A 274 -10.35 27.25 -7.72
N ALA A 275 -11.37 26.76 -8.43
CA ALA A 275 -11.54 26.95 -9.86
C ALA A 275 -11.77 28.42 -10.25
N ALA A 276 -12.37 29.20 -9.36
CA ALA A 276 -12.65 30.62 -9.57
C ALA A 276 -11.42 31.53 -9.37
N LEU A 277 -10.33 31.02 -8.78
CA LEU A 277 -9.14 31.80 -8.47
C LEU A 277 -8.10 31.75 -9.58
N ALA A 278 -7.55 32.93 -9.92
CA ALA A 278 -6.28 33.01 -10.62
C ALA A 278 -5.11 32.69 -9.68
N GLU A 279 -3.94 32.39 -10.25
CA GLU A 279 -2.72 32.17 -9.48
C GLU A 279 -2.37 33.39 -8.60
N GLY A 280 -2.07 33.13 -7.33
CA GLY A 280 -1.76 34.16 -6.32
C GLY A 280 -3.00 34.80 -5.66
N GLU A 281 -4.21 34.48 -6.12
CA GLU A 281 -5.43 35.01 -5.53
C GLU A 281 -5.84 34.29 -4.24
N VAL A 282 -6.58 35.02 -3.40
CA VAL A 282 -7.11 34.55 -2.12
C VAL A 282 -8.62 34.43 -2.23
N SER A 283 -9.17 33.26 -1.90
CA SER A 283 -10.62 33.05 -1.86
C SER A 283 -11.31 33.99 -0.87
N ASP A 284 -12.60 34.22 -1.08
CA ASP A 284 -13.47 34.58 0.05
C ASP A 284 -13.55 33.40 1.04
N VAL A 285 -14.20 33.60 2.18
CA VAL A 285 -14.45 32.50 3.12
C VAL A 285 -15.37 31.47 2.45
N VAL A 286 -14.88 30.25 2.32
CA VAL A 286 -15.60 29.11 1.73
C VAL A 286 -16.27 28.34 2.86
N GLN A 287 -17.61 28.35 2.89
CA GLN A 287 -18.37 27.64 3.91
C GLN A 287 -18.74 26.23 3.45
N THR A 288 -18.47 25.25 4.29
CA THR A 288 -18.85 23.84 4.11
C THR A 288 -19.59 23.33 5.34
N GLN A 289 -20.05 22.07 5.32
CA GLN A 289 -20.64 21.44 6.51
C GLN A 289 -19.62 21.21 7.63
N SER A 290 -18.34 21.02 7.30
CA SER A 290 -17.27 20.79 8.28
C SER A 290 -16.66 22.07 8.85
N GLY A 291 -16.99 23.22 8.26
CA GLY A 291 -16.55 24.54 8.71
C GLY A 291 -16.13 25.46 7.58
N TYR A 292 -15.26 26.41 7.90
CA TYR A 292 -14.82 27.47 7.00
C TYR A 292 -13.43 27.19 6.46
N TYR A 293 -13.22 27.49 5.19
CA TYR A 293 -11.94 27.36 4.50
C TYR A 293 -11.55 28.69 3.85
N VAL A 294 -10.25 28.95 3.79
CA VAL A 294 -9.66 30.04 3.01
C VAL A 294 -8.50 29.47 2.23
N PHE A 295 -8.44 29.78 0.94
CA PHE A 295 -7.42 29.26 0.04
C PHE A 295 -6.59 30.39 -0.56
N VAL A 296 -5.28 30.15 -0.71
CA VAL A 296 -4.43 30.93 -1.63
C VAL A 296 -4.07 30.04 -2.81
N ARG A 297 -4.42 30.43 -4.04
CA ARG A 297 -4.09 29.65 -5.23
C ARG A 297 -2.60 29.79 -5.57
N LYS A 298 -1.94 28.67 -5.88
CA LYS A 298 -0.54 28.63 -6.32
C LYS A 298 -0.41 28.14 -7.75
N SER A 299 0.76 28.34 -8.36
CA SER A 299 1.18 27.60 -9.56
C SER A 299 1.03 26.10 -9.32
N LEU A 300 0.57 25.37 -10.33
CA LEU A 300 0.43 23.92 -10.23
C LEU A 300 1.77 23.26 -9.88
N ASN A 301 1.78 22.42 -8.85
CA ASN A 301 2.94 21.61 -8.50
C ASN A 301 2.97 20.36 -9.38
N THR A 302 3.66 20.46 -10.51
CA THR A 302 3.83 19.37 -11.49
C THR A 302 4.35 18.09 -10.86
N ALA A 303 5.32 18.17 -9.93
CA ALA A 303 5.87 16.98 -9.27
C ALA A 303 4.82 16.24 -8.42
N ALA A 304 3.92 16.98 -7.76
CA ALA A 304 2.81 16.39 -7.02
C ALA A 304 1.77 15.75 -7.95
N VAL A 305 1.53 16.34 -9.13
CA VAL A 305 0.66 15.71 -10.15
C VAL A 305 1.29 14.43 -10.69
N VAL A 306 2.59 14.44 -10.99
CA VAL A 306 3.30 13.24 -11.49
C VAL A 306 3.28 12.11 -10.46
N ASP A 307 3.42 12.41 -9.17
CA ASP A 307 3.23 11.43 -8.08
C ASP A 307 1.83 10.78 -8.13
N LYS A 308 0.78 11.59 -8.33
CA LYS A 308 -0.58 11.06 -8.50
C LYS A 308 -0.76 10.26 -9.78
N MET A 309 -0.15 10.69 -10.88
CA MET A 309 -0.15 9.95 -12.14
C MET A 309 0.51 8.58 -12.02
N PHE A 310 1.60 8.46 -11.25
CA PHE A 310 2.25 7.17 -11.00
C PHE A 310 1.28 6.18 -10.34
N ASN A 311 0.60 6.64 -9.29
CA ASN A 311 -0.38 5.82 -8.57
C ASN A 311 -1.56 5.45 -9.47
N ALA A 312 -2.13 6.41 -10.21
CA ALA A 312 -3.22 6.17 -11.15
C ALA A 312 -2.82 5.18 -12.26
N THR A 313 -1.59 5.28 -12.78
CA THR A 313 -1.06 4.34 -13.78
C THR A 313 -0.96 2.94 -13.21
N LEU A 314 -0.49 2.81 -11.98
CA LEU A 314 -0.37 1.51 -11.32
C LEU A 314 -1.72 0.88 -11.01
N ASP A 315 -2.69 1.68 -10.57
CA ASP A 315 -4.07 1.26 -10.36
C ASP A 315 -4.72 0.81 -11.67
N ASP A 316 -4.60 1.60 -12.74
CA ASP A 316 -5.11 1.23 -14.07
C ASP A 316 -4.50 -0.10 -14.56
N MET A 317 -3.17 -0.27 -14.43
CA MET A 317 -2.51 -1.52 -14.82
C MET A 317 -2.98 -2.72 -14.00
N ARG A 318 -3.33 -2.52 -12.73
CA ARG A 318 -3.87 -3.57 -11.85
C ARG A 318 -5.32 -3.91 -12.19
N GLU A 319 -6.17 -2.90 -12.40
CA GLU A 319 -7.58 -3.07 -12.74
C GLU A 319 -7.76 -3.71 -14.12
N ASN A 320 -6.93 -3.32 -15.09
CA ASN A 320 -6.95 -3.87 -16.44
C ASN A 320 -6.06 -5.11 -16.62
N ALA A 321 -5.52 -5.66 -15.53
CA ALA A 321 -4.67 -6.84 -15.61
C ALA A 321 -5.47 -8.05 -16.10
N GLY A 322 -4.93 -8.75 -17.10
CA GLY A 322 -5.50 -10.00 -17.59
C GLY A 322 -5.27 -11.15 -16.61
N VAL A 323 -6.10 -11.24 -15.59
CA VAL A 323 -6.06 -12.28 -14.56
C VAL A 323 -6.75 -13.56 -15.04
N ARG A 324 -6.07 -14.70 -14.85
CA ARG A 324 -6.65 -16.04 -15.03
C ARG A 324 -6.30 -16.91 -13.83
N TYR A 325 -7.15 -17.86 -13.51
CA TYR A 325 -6.94 -18.77 -12.38
C TYR A 325 -6.80 -20.21 -12.84
N SER A 326 -6.04 -20.99 -12.07
CA SER A 326 -5.94 -22.42 -12.28
C SER A 326 -7.25 -23.10 -11.91
N SER A 327 -7.95 -23.66 -12.90
CA SER A 327 -9.18 -24.44 -12.66
C SER A 327 -8.94 -25.71 -11.83
N ARG A 328 -7.67 -26.13 -11.71
CA ARG A 328 -7.27 -27.30 -10.93
C ARG A 328 -7.18 -27.00 -9.43
N TYR A 329 -6.79 -25.78 -9.08
CA TYR A 329 -6.37 -25.45 -7.71
C TYR A 329 -7.22 -24.35 -7.09
N PHE A 330 -7.55 -23.30 -7.84
CA PHE A 330 -8.11 -22.08 -7.27
C PHE A 330 -9.53 -22.27 -6.71
N ASP A 331 -10.42 -22.92 -7.46
CA ASP A 331 -11.81 -23.16 -7.04
C ASP A 331 -11.95 -24.04 -5.80
N ARG A 332 -10.86 -24.73 -5.41
CA ARG A 332 -10.80 -25.63 -4.26
C ARG A 332 -10.21 -24.96 -3.03
N LEU A 333 -9.71 -23.73 -3.17
CA LEU A 333 -9.08 -23.01 -2.09
C LEU A 333 -10.14 -22.43 -1.15
N ASP A 334 -10.11 -22.88 0.09
CA ASP A 334 -10.94 -22.40 1.17
C ASP A 334 -10.03 -21.79 2.23
N ALA A 335 -10.07 -20.46 2.34
CA ALA A 335 -9.17 -19.70 3.21
C ALA A 335 -9.24 -20.17 4.67
N GLY A 336 -10.45 -20.44 5.18
CA GLY A 336 -10.64 -20.91 6.55
C GLY A 336 -10.04 -22.29 6.79
N LYS A 337 -10.33 -23.25 5.90
CA LYS A 337 -9.76 -24.61 6.00
C LYS A 337 -8.24 -24.60 5.86
N PHE A 338 -7.72 -23.82 4.91
CA PHE A 338 -6.28 -23.65 4.72
C PHE A 338 -5.63 -23.09 6.00
N TYR A 339 -6.16 -21.98 6.51
CA TYR A 339 -5.56 -21.27 7.64
C TYR A 339 -5.62 -22.07 8.94
N THR A 340 -6.74 -22.77 9.22
CA THR A 340 -6.85 -23.64 10.41
C THR A 340 -5.80 -24.76 10.39
N LYS A 341 -5.59 -25.40 9.23
CA LYS A 341 -4.54 -26.41 9.07
C LYS A 341 -3.15 -25.80 9.22
N LEU A 342 -2.92 -24.64 8.62
CA LEU A 342 -1.66 -23.92 8.70
C LEU A 342 -1.28 -23.59 10.15
N LEU A 343 -2.21 -23.09 10.96
CA LEU A 343 -1.97 -22.81 12.38
C LEU A 343 -1.62 -24.08 13.17
N THR A 344 -2.27 -25.20 12.86
CA THR A 344 -1.95 -26.50 13.47
C THR A 344 -0.52 -26.92 13.16
N LEU A 345 -0.11 -26.82 11.90
CA LEU A 345 1.25 -27.15 11.46
C LEU A 345 2.30 -26.22 12.07
N ARG A 346 2.04 -24.90 12.08
CA ARG A 346 2.91 -23.91 12.74
C ARG A 346 3.11 -24.23 14.22
N THR A 347 2.04 -24.59 14.93
CA THR A 347 2.11 -24.97 16.36
C THR A 347 2.97 -26.23 16.56
N GLN A 348 2.80 -27.24 15.70
CA GLN A 348 3.60 -28.47 15.75
C GLN A 348 5.09 -28.21 15.47
N LEU A 349 5.40 -27.40 14.46
CA LEU A 349 6.78 -27.00 14.13
C LEU A 349 7.43 -26.20 15.26
N SER A 350 6.72 -25.23 15.84
CA SER A 350 7.23 -24.44 16.97
C SER A 350 7.55 -25.34 18.18
N ALA A 351 6.71 -26.33 18.47
CA ALA A 351 6.97 -27.29 19.54
C ALA A 351 8.22 -28.14 19.26
N ALA A 352 8.35 -28.70 18.06
CA ALA A 352 9.51 -29.50 17.67
C ALA A 352 10.83 -28.69 17.68
N ASN A 353 10.76 -27.41 17.32
CA ASN A 353 11.91 -26.50 17.36
C ASN A 353 12.34 -26.13 18.79
N THR A 354 11.46 -26.27 19.78
CA THR A 354 11.79 -26.03 21.19
C THR A 354 12.47 -27.24 21.83
N ASP A 355 12.03 -28.46 21.48
CA ASP A 355 12.59 -29.71 21.99
C ASP A 355 14.03 -29.98 21.52
N THR A 356 14.40 -29.52 20.32
CA THR A 356 15.77 -29.64 19.78
C THR A 356 16.78 -28.69 20.46
N GLY A 357 16.32 -27.60 21.09
CA GLY A 357 17.15 -26.67 21.85
C GLY A 357 17.48 -27.11 23.28
N ALA A 358 16.66 -28.00 23.87
CA ALA A 358 16.85 -28.48 25.24
C ALA A 358 17.89 -29.63 25.36
N SER A 359 18.31 -30.22 24.24
CA SER A 359 19.24 -31.37 24.24
C SER A 359 20.73 -30.98 24.19
N ALA A 360 21.08 -29.69 24.09
CA ALA A 360 22.47 -29.25 23.90
C ALA A 360 23.21 -28.85 25.19
N ASP A 361 22.57 -28.87 26.37
CA ASP A 361 23.13 -28.27 27.58
C ASP A 361 22.99 -29.14 28.84
N THR A 362 23.45 -30.39 28.78
CA THR A 362 23.77 -31.17 29.99
C THR A 362 24.96 -32.10 29.77
N ASN A 363 26.19 -31.56 29.78
CA ASN A 363 27.35 -32.32 30.27
C ASN A 363 28.59 -31.44 30.46
N THR A 364 28.63 -30.70 31.56
CA THR A 364 29.89 -30.51 32.30
C THR A 364 29.57 -30.38 33.78
N THR A 365 29.67 -31.52 34.48
CA THR A 365 29.75 -31.60 35.93
C THR A 365 30.98 -30.83 36.43
N PRO A 366 30.90 -30.03 37.49
CA PRO A 366 32.08 -29.41 38.08
C PRO A 366 32.81 -30.44 38.95
N GLN A 367 34.10 -30.64 38.70
CA GLN A 367 35.01 -31.24 39.68
C GLN A 367 36.14 -30.27 40.02
N SER A 368 36.09 -29.85 41.30
CA SER A 368 37.15 -29.36 42.20
C SER A 368 37.90 -28.08 41.84
#